data_AF-A0A1M5YIG1-F1
#
_entry.id   AF-A0A1M5YIG1-F1
#
_cell.length_a   1.000
_cell.length_b   1.000
_cell.length_c   1.000
_cell.angle_alpha   90.00
_cell.angle_beta   90.00
_cell.angle_gamma   90.00
#
_symmetry.space_group_name_H-M   'P 1'
#
loop_
_entity.id
_entity.type
_entity.pdbx_description
1 polymer ?
#
loop_
_entity_poly.entity_id
_entity_poly.type
_entity_poly.pdbx_seq_one_letter_code
_entity_poly.pdbx_strand_id
1 'polypeptide(L)'
;MATKKTRENYYLPLNGKLISVSKEVYEEFYSYNRRERYLEERDRSKGLLYFSDYDTEDNNFIDYVEDKTVDVEKIVETGMIIKELHKALDGLNTDERDLIEKIFFKEQSIREIARNEKVSHVAIQKRRNKVLEKLKEILKDLED
;
A
#
# COMPACT_ATOMS: atom_id res chain seq x y z
N MET A 1 -32.19 -5.72 -51.11
CA MET A 1 -30.75 -5.51 -50.85
C MET A 1 -30.56 -4.05 -50.46
N ALA A 2 -30.30 -3.74 -49.19
CA ALA A 2 -30.08 -2.36 -48.75
C ALA A 2 -28.63 -1.95 -49.09
N THR A 3 -28.47 -0.91 -49.92
CA THR A 3 -27.18 -0.32 -50.29
C THR A 3 -26.49 0.26 -49.06
N LYS A 4 -25.34 -0.32 -48.67
CA LYS A 4 -24.52 0.13 -47.53
C LYS A 4 -23.87 1.47 -47.92
N LYS A 5 -24.46 2.58 -47.46
CA LYS A 5 -23.94 3.95 -47.69
C LYS A 5 -22.53 4.06 -47.08
N THR A 6 -21.51 4.07 -47.92
CA THR A 6 -20.11 4.22 -47.50
C THR A 6 -19.88 5.66 -47.06
N ARG A 7 -19.50 5.87 -45.79
CA ARG A 7 -19.04 7.17 -45.30
C ARG A 7 -17.55 7.30 -45.63
N GLU A 8 -17.16 8.46 -46.15
CA GLU A 8 -15.76 8.72 -46.54
C GLU A 8 -14.81 8.75 -45.35
N ASN A 9 -15.27 9.20 -44.18
CA ASN A 9 -14.48 9.25 -42.94
C ASN A 9 -15.30 8.79 -41.72
N TYR A 10 -14.64 8.09 -40.79
CA TYR A 10 -15.19 7.65 -39.50
C TYR A 10 -14.51 8.40 -38.35
N TYR A 11 -15.25 8.74 -37.29
CA TYR A 11 -14.73 9.54 -36.19
C TYR A 11 -15.13 8.96 -34.84
N LEU A 12 -14.22 9.02 -33.85
CA LEU A 12 -14.48 8.66 -32.45
C LEU A 12 -14.30 9.87 -31.53
N PRO A 13 -15.19 10.08 -30.54
CA PRO A 13 -15.01 11.09 -29.51
C PRO A 13 -14.03 10.60 -28.44
N LEU A 14 -12.93 11.33 -28.24
CA LEU A 14 -11.93 11.08 -27.20
C LEU A 14 -11.59 12.40 -26.52
N ASN A 15 -11.81 12.49 -25.20
CA ASN A 15 -11.55 13.69 -24.39
C ASN A 15 -12.15 14.98 -24.98
N GLY A 16 -13.40 14.89 -25.46
CA GLY A 16 -14.12 16.02 -26.07
C GLY A 16 -13.70 16.39 -27.50
N LYS A 17 -12.80 15.63 -28.15
CA LYS A 17 -12.36 15.86 -29.53
C LYS A 17 -12.72 14.67 -30.44
N LEU A 18 -13.00 14.96 -31.72
CA LEU A 18 -13.26 13.93 -32.73
C LEU A 18 -11.96 13.53 -33.43
N ILE A 19 -11.60 12.25 -33.36
CA ILE A 19 -10.42 11.68 -34.01
C ILE A 19 -10.87 10.83 -35.19
N SER A 20 -10.31 11.07 -36.38
CA SER A 20 -10.59 10.24 -37.55
C SER A 20 -9.96 8.86 -37.41
N VAL A 21 -10.73 7.80 -37.67
CA VAL A 21 -10.30 6.42 -37.52
C VAL A 21 -10.69 5.59 -38.75
N SER A 22 -10.12 4.39 -38.86
CA SER A 22 -10.58 3.43 -39.86
C SER A 22 -12.00 2.95 -39.52
N LYS A 23 -12.69 2.45 -40.55
CA LYS A 23 -14.01 1.84 -40.40
C LYS A 23 -14.00 0.67 -39.41
N GLU A 24 -12.97 -0.15 -39.44
CA GLU A 24 -12.82 -1.32 -38.57
C GLU A 24 -12.75 -0.91 -37.10
N VAL A 25 -11.89 0.06 -36.77
CA VAL A 25 -11.77 0.61 -35.42
C VAL A 25 -13.08 1.26 -34.95
N TYR A 26 -13.79 1.94 -35.86
CA TYR A 26 -15.09 2.52 -35.56
C TYR A 26 -16.15 1.44 -35.24
N GLU A 27 -16.26 0.41 -36.10
CA GLU A 27 -17.21 -0.68 -35.93
C GLU A 27 -16.93 -1.47 -34.64
N GLU A 28 -15.66 -1.74 -34.33
CA GLU A 28 -15.25 -2.44 -33.11
C GLU A 28 -15.55 -1.63 -31.84
N PHE A 29 -15.17 -0.35 -31.80
CA PHE A 29 -15.44 0.54 -30.67
C PHE A 29 -16.94 0.60 -30.34
N TYR A 30 -17.80 0.79 -31.35
CA TYR A 30 -19.25 0.86 -31.13
C TYR A 30 -19.88 -0.50 -30.84
N SER A 31 -19.32 -1.60 -31.35
CA SER A 31 -19.74 -2.97 -31.00
C SER A 31 -19.45 -3.26 -29.53
N TYR A 32 -18.25 -2.94 -29.06
CA TYR A 32 -17.84 -3.09 -27.67
C TYR A 32 -18.75 -2.26 -26.73
N ASN A 33 -18.90 -0.96 -27.00
CA ASN A 33 -19.78 -0.08 -26.21
C ASN A 33 -21.23 -0.57 -26.14
N ARG A 34 -21.75 -1.13 -27.23
CA ARG A 34 -23.11 -1.68 -27.26
C ARG A 34 -23.23 -2.94 -26.40
N ARG A 35 -22.20 -3.78 -26.40
CA ARG A 35 -22.14 -4.99 -25.58
C ARG A 35 -22.10 -4.64 -24.10
N GLU A 36 -21.27 -3.67 -23.70
CA GLU A 36 -21.21 -3.20 -22.30
C GLU A 36 -22.57 -2.67 -21.84
N ARG A 37 -23.20 -1.77 -22.62
CA ARG A 37 -24.55 -1.27 -22.30
C ARG A 37 -25.60 -2.38 -22.19
N TYR A 38 -25.57 -3.38 -23.07
CA TYR A 38 -26.51 -4.49 -22.99
C TYR A 38 -26.35 -5.30 -21.68
N LEU A 39 -25.11 -5.50 -21.24
CA LEU A 39 -24.83 -6.18 -19.98
C LEU A 39 -25.34 -5.37 -18.79
N GLU A 40 -25.06 -4.06 -18.78
CA GLU A 40 -25.58 -3.13 -17.76
C GLU A 40 -27.10 -3.12 -17.70
N GLU A 41 -27.78 -2.99 -18.85
CA GLU A 41 -29.25 -3.01 -18.95
C GLU A 41 -29.83 -4.33 -18.44
N ARG A 42 -29.22 -5.46 -18.82
CA ARG A 42 -29.65 -6.79 -18.37
C ARG A 42 -29.48 -6.93 -16.86
N ASP A 43 -28.38 -6.47 -16.31
CA ASP A 43 -28.09 -6.62 -14.89
C ASP A 43 -29.00 -5.68 -14.07
N ARG A 44 -29.24 -4.44 -14.54
CA ARG A 44 -30.25 -3.53 -13.96
C ARG A 44 -31.67 -4.10 -14.03
N SER A 45 -32.05 -4.77 -15.12
CA SER A 45 -33.37 -5.43 -15.25
C SER A 45 -33.59 -6.55 -14.23
N LYS A 46 -32.50 -7.12 -13.71
CA LYS A 46 -32.51 -8.14 -12.67
C LYS A 46 -32.36 -7.56 -11.26
N GLY A 47 -32.34 -6.24 -11.13
CA GLY A 47 -32.18 -5.55 -9.85
C GLY A 47 -30.78 -5.60 -9.28
N LEU A 48 -29.74 -5.84 -10.11
CA LEU A 48 -28.36 -5.65 -9.67
C LEU A 48 -28.11 -4.15 -9.50
N LEU A 49 -27.61 -3.76 -8.33
CA LEU A 49 -27.20 -2.40 -8.02
C LEU A 49 -25.67 -2.36 -7.98
N TYR A 50 -25.07 -1.51 -8.80
CA TYR A 50 -23.62 -1.32 -8.79
C TYR A 50 -23.25 -0.19 -7.84
N PHE A 51 -22.04 -0.22 -7.29
CA PHE A 51 -21.54 0.89 -6.49
C PHE A 51 -21.50 2.19 -7.28
N SER A 52 -21.19 2.11 -8.58
CA SER A 52 -21.17 3.26 -9.48
C SER A 52 -22.54 3.88 -9.75
N ASP A 53 -23.64 3.16 -9.49
CA ASP A 53 -24.98 3.76 -9.56
C ASP A 53 -25.19 4.83 -8.47
N TYR A 54 -24.32 4.85 -7.44
CA TYR A 54 -24.34 5.82 -6.34
C TYR A 54 -23.23 6.88 -6.44
N ASP A 55 -22.40 6.85 -7.49
CA ASP A 55 -21.41 7.89 -7.74
C ASP A 55 -22.11 9.22 -8.13
N THR A 56 -21.51 10.34 -7.78
CA THR A 56 -21.89 11.68 -8.26
C THR A 56 -20.84 12.23 -9.22
N GLU A 57 -21.10 13.36 -9.89
CA GLU A 57 -20.13 13.96 -10.83
C GLU A 57 -18.74 14.21 -10.20
N ASP A 58 -18.70 14.43 -8.88
CA ASP A 58 -17.48 14.76 -8.14
C ASP A 58 -16.99 13.68 -7.18
N ASN A 59 -17.77 12.63 -6.88
CA ASN A 59 -17.44 11.65 -5.83
C ASN A 59 -17.79 10.22 -6.23
N ASN A 60 -16.94 9.26 -5.84
CA ASN A 60 -17.26 7.84 -5.96
C ASN A 60 -17.82 7.29 -4.63
N PHE A 61 -18.84 6.45 -4.71
CA PHE A 61 -19.46 5.82 -3.55
C PHE A 61 -18.47 4.98 -2.73
N ILE A 62 -17.54 4.30 -3.42
CA ILE A 62 -16.57 3.42 -2.78
C ILE A 62 -15.62 4.16 -1.84
N ASP A 63 -15.39 5.46 -2.06
CA ASP A 63 -14.52 6.29 -1.23
C ASP A 63 -15.11 6.51 0.18
N TYR A 64 -16.42 6.27 0.35
CA TYR A 64 -17.11 6.35 1.64
C TYR A 64 -17.25 4.99 2.35
N VAL A 65 -16.81 3.90 1.73
CA VAL A 65 -16.84 2.56 2.33
C VAL A 65 -15.53 2.32 3.07
N GLU A 66 -15.61 2.27 4.40
CA GLU A 66 -14.45 1.98 5.25
C GLU A 66 -13.97 0.53 5.05
N ASP A 67 -12.69 0.35 4.71
CA ASP A 67 -12.03 -0.95 4.77
C ASP A 67 -11.57 -1.25 6.20
N LYS A 68 -12.43 -1.97 6.93
CA LYS A 68 -12.17 -2.39 8.32
C LYS A 68 -11.01 -3.37 8.49
N THR A 69 -10.43 -3.87 7.39
CA THR A 69 -9.26 -4.75 7.45
C THR A 69 -7.95 -3.97 7.57
N VAL A 70 -7.97 -2.67 7.24
CA VAL A 70 -6.78 -1.81 7.24
C VAL A 70 -6.98 -0.66 8.22
N ASP A 71 -6.21 -0.70 9.30
CA ASP A 71 -6.15 0.39 10.28
C ASP A 71 -5.04 1.37 9.88
N VAL A 72 -5.42 2.42 9.14
CA VAL A 72 -4.47 3.42 8.62
C VAL A 72 -3.81 4.19 9.76
N GLU A 73 -4.56 4.52 10.81
CA GLU A 73 -4.04 5.24 11.99
C GLU A 73 -2.93 4.43 12.64
N LYS A 74 -3.17 3.14 12.89
CA LYS A 74 -2.18 2.24 13.45
C LYS A 74 -0.97 2.05 12.55
N ILE A 75 -1.14 2.02 11.23
CA ILE A 75 -0.02 1.94 10.27
C ILE A 75 0.86 3.19 10.38
N VAL A 76 0.25 4.37 10.43
CA VAL A 76 0.96 5.64 10.56
C VAL A 76 1.68 5.73 11.91
N GLU A 77 0.99 5.42 13.01
CA GLU A 77 1.56 5.38 14.36
C GLU A 77 2.76 4.41 14.43
N THR A 78 2.58 3.18 13.94
CA THR A 78 3.66 2.18 13.91
C THR A 78 4.84 2.67 13.08
N GLY A 79 4.59 3.31 11.93
CA GLY A 79 5.64 3.90 11.10
C GLY A 79 6.42 5.01 11.80
N MET A 80 5.74 5.85 12.59
CA MET A 80 6.37 6.89 13.40
C MET A 80 7.23 6.29 14.52
N ILE A 81 6.72 5.28 15.23
CA ILE A 81 7.47 4.56 16.28
C ILE A 81 8.74 3.92 15.70
N ILE A 82 8.64 3.23 14.55
CA ILE A 82 9.80 2.61 13.88
C ILE A 82 10.84 3.66 13.51
N LYS A 83 10.41 4.82 13.03
CA LYS A 83 11.31 5.92 12.66
C LYS A 83 12.09 6.46 13.86
N GLU A 84 11.42 6.70 14.98
CA GLU A 84 12.09 7.16 16.21
C GLU A 84 12.99 6.07 16.80
N LEU A 85 12.59 4.79 16.74
CA LEU A 85 13.46 3.68 17.11
C LEU A 85 14.76 3.66 16.29
N HIS A 86 14.67 3.83 14.96
CA HIS A 86 15.86 3.87 14.11
C HIS A 86 16.79 5.02 14.49
N LYS A 87 16.25 6.23 14.72
CA LYS A 87 17.05 7.37 15.20
C LYS A 87 17.74 7.07 16.54
N ALA A 88 17.03 6.44 17.48
CA ALA A 88 17.61 6.08 18.77
C ALA A 88 18.74 5.06 18.62
N LEU A 89 18.57 4.09 17.72
CA LEU A 89 19.61 3.11 17.44
C LEU A 89 20.82 3.72 16.72
N ASP A 90 20.64 4.76 15.91
CA ASP A 90 21.75 5.53 15.29
C ASP A 90 22.61 6.26 16.34
N GLY A 91 22.05 6.53 17.53
CA GLY A 91 22.77 7.08 18.68
C GLY A 91 23.62 6.06 19.46
N LEU A 92 23.57 4.78 19.09
CA LEU A 92 24.42 3.73 19.66
C LEU A 92 25.80 3.74 19.01
N ASN A 93 26.83 3.38 19.77
CA ASN A 93 28.14 3.11 19.15
C ASN A 93 28.13 1.75 18.42
N THR A 94 29.19 1.46 17.67
CA THR A 94 29.31 0.23 16.86
C THR A 94 29.12 -1.05 17.67
N ASP A 95 29.69 -1.11 18.88
CA ASP A 95 29.64 -2.32 19.72
C ASP A 95 28.28 -2.49 20.39
N GLU A 96 27.63 -1.39 20.75
CA GLU A 96 26.26 -1.36 21.27
C GLU A 96 25.27 -1.79 20.18
N ARG A 97 25.42 -1.24 18.97
CA ARG A 97 24.60 -1.56 17.80
C ARG A 97 24.73 -3.02 17.40
N ASP A 98 25.95 -3.53 17.30
CA ASP A 98 26.21 -4.95 16.97
C ASP A 98 25.60 -5.89 18.02
N LEU A 99 25.70 -5.55 19.30
CA LEU A 99 25.08 -6.35 20.37
C LEU A 99 23.55 -6.40 20.24
N ILE A 100 22.89 -5.27 19.96
CA ILE A 100 21.44 -5.22 19.75
C ILE A 100 21.04 -5.99 18.49
N GLU A 101 21.78 -5.86 17.39
CA GLU A 101 21.54 -6.61 16.16
C GLU A 101 21.63 -8.13 16.37
N LYS A 102 22.67 -8.59 17.06
CA LYS A 102 22.84 -10.01 17.39
C LYS A 102 21.66 -10.56 18.19
N ILE A 103 21.21 -9.82 19.21
CA ILE A 103 20.17 -10.31 20.14
C ILE A 103 18.77 -10.24 19.51
N PHE A 104 18.40 -9.10 18.93
CA PHE A 104 17.01 -8.82 18.56
C PHE A 104 16.70 -9.03 17.08
N PHE A 105 17.69 -8.98 16.19
CA PHE A 105 17.48 -9.14 14.74
C PHE A 105 18.01 -10.48 14.22
N LYS A 106 19.10 -10.99 14.80
CA LYS A 106 19.70 -12.29 14.43
C LYS A 106 19.34 -13.41 15.41
N GLU A 107 18.52 -13.10 16.41
CA GLU A 107 18.01 -14.04 17.43
C GLU A 107 19.10 -14.87 18.15
N GLN A 108 20.32 -14.33 18.26
CA GLN A 108 21.41 -15.00 18.95
C GLN A 108 21.21 -14.94 20.45
N SER A 109 21.39 -16.08 21.13
CA SER A 109 21.30 -16.12 22.57
C SER A 109 22.49 -15.43 23.24
N ILE A 110 22.29 -14.86 24.42
CA ILE A 110 23.38 -14.27 25.24
C ILE A 110 24.51 -15.28 25.48
N ARG A 111 24.18 -16.57 25.62
CA ARG A 111 25.16 -17.65 25.79
C ARG A 111 26.03 -17.84 24.56
N GLU A 112 25.47 -17.77 23.36
CA GLU A 112 26.24 -17.87 22.11
C GLU A 112 27.15 -16.67 21.92
N ILE A 113 26.65 -15.46 22.14
CA ILE A 113 27.43 -14.22 22.06
C ILE A 113 28.59 -14.27 23.06
N ALA A 114 28.34 -14.67 24.31
CA ALA A 114 29.36 -14.79 25.34
C ALA A 114 30.45 -15.82 24.96
N ARG A 115 30.07 -16.97 24.38
CA ARG A 115 31.03 -17.97 23.89
C ARG A 115 31.88 -17.42 22.74
N ASN A 116 31.27 -16.75 21.78
CA ASN A 116 31.95 -16.18 20.62
C ASN A 116 32.94 -15.08 21.00
N GLU A 117 32.54 -14.20 21.92
CA GLU A 117 33.36 -13.08 22.42
C GLU A 117 34.32 -13.50 23.55
N LYS A 118 34.28 -14.77 23.99
CA LYS A 118 35.10 -15.32 25.08
C LYS A 118 34.98 -14.54 26.39
N VAL A 119 33.78 -14.05 26.70
CA VAL A 119 33.45 -13.33 27.94
C VAL A 119 32.39 -14.07 28.73
N SER A 120 32.17 -13.65 29.99
CA SER A 120 31.12 -14.27 30.81
C SER A 120 29.72 -13.87 30.31
N HIS A 121 28.75 -14.78 30.48
CA HIS A 121 27.34 -14.50 30.22
C HIS A 121 26.86 -13.22 30.93
N VAL A 122 27.31 -13.01 32.17
CA VAL A 122 26.96 -11.84 32.99
C VAL A 122 27.51 -10.54 32.37
N ALA A 123 28.69 -10.57 31.75
CA ALA A 123 29.24 -9.39 31.08
C ALA A 123 28.38 -8.94 29.90
N ILE A 124 27.93 -9.88 29.05
CA ILE A 124 27.02 -9.59 27.94
C ILE A 124 25.67 -9.09 28.45
N GLN A 125 25.13 -9.72 29.49
CA GLN A 125 23.85 -9.30 30.09
C GLN A 125 23.92 -7.85 30.62
N LYS A 126 25.01 -7.48 31.31
CA LYS A 126 25.24 -6.11 31.78
C LYS A 126 25.36 -5.11 30.63
N ARG A 127 26.12 -5.45 29.58
CA ARG A 127 26.23 -4.62 28.36
C ARG A 127 24.86 -4.39 27.72
N ARG A 128 24.10 -5.46 27.48
CA ARG A 128 22.74 -5.39 26.93
C ARG A 128 21.85 -4.46 27.75
N ASN A 129 21.80 -4.66 29.08
CA ASN A 129 20.96 -3.83 29.94
C ASN A 129 21.35 -2.36 29.86
N LYS A 130 22.65 -2.04 29.85
CA LYS A 130 23.12 -0.65 29.71
C LYS A 130 22.67 -0.01 28.38
N VAL A 131 22.70 -0.78 27.29
CA VAL A 131 22.20 -0.30 25.98
C VAL A 131 20.70 -0.08 26.01
N LEU A 132 19.94 -0.99 26.62
CA LEU A 132 18.49 -0.84 26.74
C LEU A 132 18.09 0.37 27.61
N GLU A 133 18.79 0.63 28.71
CA GLU A 133 18.57 1.85 29.51
C GLU A 133 18.88 3.12 28.69
N LYS A 134 19.96 3.11 27.90
CA LYS A 134 20.28 4.23 27.01
C LYS A 134 19.19 4.46 25.96
N LEU A 135 18.70 3.40 25.33
CA LEU A 135 17.60 3.48 24.36
C LEU A 135 16.31 3.98 25.02
N LYS A 136 16.01 3.52 26.25
CA LYS A 136 14.85 3.96 27.02
C LYS A 136 14.88 5.47 27.28
N GLU A 137 16.02 6.02 27.66
CA GLU A 137 16.14 7.47 27.87
C GLU A 137 15.98 8.27 26.57
N ILE A 138 16.46 7.76 25.43
CA ILE A 138 16.28 8.43 24.13
C ILE A 138 14.80 8.39 23.68
N LEU A 139 14.12 7.29 23.97
CA LEU A 139 12.74 7.03 23.54
C LEU A 139 11.68 7.47 24.57
N LYS A 140 12.09 8.18 25.64
CA LYS A 140 11.22 8.53 26.76
C LYS A 140 10.01 9.39 26.36
N ASP A 141 10.20 10.23 25.34
CA ASP A 141 9.18 11.18 24.88
C ASP A 141 8.20 10.55 23.86
N LEU A 142 8.30 9.25 23.57
CA LEU A 142 7.36 8.53 22.71
C LEU A 142 6.10 8.03 23.45
N GLU A 143 6.08 8.10 24.77
CA GLU A 143 4.98 7.57 25.60
C GLU A 143 3.85 8.60 25.84
N ASP A 144 3.93 9.80 25.27
CA ASP A 144 2.93 10.90 25.39
C ASP A 144 2.08 11.12 24.13
#